data_AF-A0A550HHC3-F1
#
_entry.id   AF-A0A550HHC3-F1
#
_cell.length_a   1.000
_cell.length_b   1.000
_cell.length_c   1.000
_cell.angle_alpha   90.00
_cell.angle_beta   90.00
_cell.angle_gamma   90.00
#
_symmetry.space_group_name_H-M   'P 1'
#
loop_
_entity.id
_entity.type
_entity.pdbx_description
1 polymer ?
#
loop_
_entity_poly.entity_id
_entity_poly.type
_entity_poly.pdbx_seq_one_letter_code
_entity_poly.pdbx_strand_id
1 'polypeptide(L)'
;MADTTVKVDAETRDRFSAIAKARNTSVRALLAELAIEQENQLKLGVATNAFREAVSQPGIAEAFDRDFGGLPETTRTTRRVA
;
A
#
# COMPACT_ATOMS: atom_id res chain seq x y z
N MET A 1 20.21 17.19 -7.07
CA MET A 1 20.52 15.74 -7.10
C MET A 1 21.35 15.45 -8.33
N ALA A 2 22.43 14.69 -8.21
CA ALA A 2 23.24 14.30 -9.35
C ALA A 2 22.51 13.25 -10.18
N ASP A 3 22.58 13.37 -11.50
CA ASP A 3 22.05 12.35 -12.40
C ASP A 3 22.98 11.14 -12.37
N THR A 4 22.38 9.96 -12.23
CA THR A 4 23.10 8.68 -12.27
C THR A 4 22.57 7.84 -13.44
N THR A 5 23.39 6.90 -13.92
CA THR A 5 23.02 6.00 -15.00
C THR A 5 23.04 4.56 -14.50
N VAL A 6 22.01 3.80 -14.87
CA VAL A 6 21.87 2.38 -14.52
C VAL A 6 21.84 1.58 -15.81
N LYS A 7 22.57 0.46 -15.83
CA LYS A 7 22.54 -0.46 -16.97
C LYS A 7 21.26 -1.29 -16.93
N VAL A 8 20.53 -1.28 -18.03
CA VAL A 8 19.38 -2.16 -18.28
C VAL A 8 19.56 -2.74 -19.68
N ASP A 9 18.93 -3.89 -19.94
CA ASP A 9 18.87 -4.43 -21.29
C ASP A 9 18.05 -3.51 -22.21
N ALA A 10 18.28 -3.64 -23.53
CA ALA A 10 17.65 -2.79 -24.52
C ALA A 10 16.12 -2.93 -24.53
N GLU A 11 15.60 -4.14 -24.30
CA GLU A 11 14.17 -4.41 -24.30
C GLU A 11 13.49 -3.69 -23.13
N THR A 12 14.06 -3.78 -21.93
CA THR A 12 13.56 -3.09 -20.74
C THR A 12 13.59 -1.57 -20.92
N ARG A 13 14.66 -1.01 -21.48
CA ARG A 13 14.73 0.43 -21.82
C ARG A 13 13.61 0.83 -22.77
N ASP A 14 13.34 0.03 -23.79
CA ASP A 14 12.34 0.33 -24.81
C ASP A 14 10.92 0.23 -24.24
N ARG A 15 10.67 -0.73 -23.33
CA ARG A 15 9.42 -0.80 -22.56
C ARG A 15 9.19 0.46 -21.73
N PHE A 16 10.19 0.92 -20.97
CA PHE A 16 10.06 2.17 -20.21
C PHE A 16 9.84 3.39 -21.11
N SER A 17 10.52 3.44 -22.26
CA SER A 17 10.37 4.53 -23.23
C SER A 17 8.97 4.56 -23.83
N ALA A 18 8.40 3.40 -24.17
CA ALA A 18 7.04 3.28 -24.68
C ALA A 18 6.00 3.73 -23.63
N ILE A 19 6.16 3.33 -22.37
CA ILE A 19 5.26 3.73 -21.27
C ILE A 19 5.37 5.24 -21.03
N ALA A 20 6.58 5.78 -20.97
CA ALA A 20 6.80 7.20 -20.76
C ALA A 20 6.16 8.04 -21.89
N LYS A 21 6.31 7.60 -23.15
CA LYS A 21 5.66 8.22 -24.31
C LYS A 21 4.14 8.16 -24.21
N ALA A 22 3.57 7.01 -23.84
CA ALA A 22 2.12 6.86 -23.68
C ALA A 22 1.56 7.76 -22.56
N ARG A 23 2.33 8.00 -21.50
CA ARG A 23 1.99 8.89 -20.38
C ARG A 23 2.39 10.36 -20.62
N ASN A 24 2.93 10.70 -21.79
CA ASN A 24 3.47 12.03 -22.11
C ASN A 24 4.44 12.56 -21.04
N THR A 25 5.33 11.68 -20.55
CA THR A 25 6.32 11.99 -19.52
C THR A 25 7.72 11.55 -19.96
N SER A 26 8.74 11.91 -19.18
CA SER A 26 10.11 11.42 -19.39
C SER A 26 10.33 10.07 -18.71
N VAL A 27 11.25 9.25 -19.23
CA VAL A 27 11.66 7.98 -18.58
C VAL A 27 12.19 8.24 -17.17
N ARG A 28 12.92 9.34 -16.96
CA ARG A 28 13.38 9.75 -15.62
C ARG A 28 12.21 9.97 -14.65
N ALA A 29 11.20 10.73 -15.07
CA ALA A 29 10.05 11.01 -14.23
C ALA A 29 9.23 9.75 -13.94
N LEU A 30 9.06 8.89 -14.95
CA LEU A 30 8.43 7.57 -14.80
C LEU A 30 9.16 6.70 -13.76
N LEU A 31 10.49 6.64 -13.82
CA LEU A 31 11.29 5.86 -12.87
C LEU A 31 11.24 6.43 -11.45
N ALA A 32 11.20 7.76 -11.31
CA ALA A 32 11.04 8.40 -10.01
C ALA A 32 9.68 8.08 -9.37
N GLU A 33 8.61 8.11 -10.17
CA GLU A 33 7.26 7.73 -9.72
C GLU A 33 7.20 6.25 -9.31
N LEU A 34 7.70 5.35 -10.16
CA LEU A 34 7.77 3.91 -9.87
C LEU A 34 8.56 3.60 -8.59
N ALA A 35 9.65 4.33 -8.33
CA ALA A 35 10.44 4.15 -7.11
C ALA A 35 9.61 4.47 -5.85
N ILE A 36 8.85 5.57 -5.87
CA ILE A 36 7.98 5.97 -4.76
C ILE A 36 6.86 4.94 -4.56
N GLU A 37 6.22 4.52 -5.66
CA GLU A 37 5.18 3.49 -5.62
C GLU A 37 5.70 2.19 -4.99
N GLN A 38 6.87 1.72 -5.44
CA GLN A 38 7.45 0.49 -4.94
C GLN A 38 7.88 0.59 -3.47
N GLU A 39 8.45 1.73 -3.04
CA GLU A 39 8.77 1.99 -1.64
C GLU A 39 7.52 1.94 -0.76
N ASN A 40 6.41 2.53 -1.22
CA ASN A 40 5.14 2.50 -0.53
C ASN A 40 4.59 1.07 -0.42
N GLN A 41 4.66 0.28 -1.49
CA GLN A 41 4.23 -1.13 -1.45
C GLN A 41 5.04 -1.95 -0.44
N LEU A 42 6.36 -1.73 -0.36
CA LEU A 42 7.20 -2.40 0.64
C LEU A 42 6.81 -2.00 2.07
N LYS A 43 6.60 -0.70 2.33
CA LYS A 43 6.15 -0.22 3.65
C LYS A 43 4.79 -0.79 4.03
N LEU A 44 3.85 -0.84 3.08
CA LEU A 44 2.53 -1.43 3.29
C LEU A 44 2.61 -2.92 3.60
N GLY A 45 3.49 -3.66 2.93
CA GLY A 45 3.73 -5.08 3.21
C GLY A 45 4.22 -5.30 4.65
N VAL A 46 5.19 -4.51 5.09
CA VAL A 46 5.71 -4.56 6.47
C VAL A 46 4.61 -4.22 7.48
N ALA A 47 3.90 -3.11 7.28
CA ALA A 47 2.83 -2.67 8.18
C ALA A 47 1.70 -3.70 8.26
N THR A 48 1.33 -4.30 7.13
CA THR A 48 0.28 -5.33 7.07
C THR A 48 0.68 -6.57 7.86
N ASN A 49 1.93 -7.00 7.74
CA ASN A 49 2.42 -8.17 8.48
C ASN A 49 2.48 -7.88 9.98
N ALA A 50 3.00 -6.72 10.38
CA ALA A 50 3.02 -6.31 11.79
C ALA A 50 1.61 -6.19 12.38
N PHE A 51 0.66 -5.64 11.62
CA PHE A 51 -0.74 -5.57 12.04
C PHE A 51 -1.34 -6.96 12.23
N ARG A 52 -1.16 -7.86 11.25
CA ARG A 52 -1.63 -9.25 11.34
C ARG A 52 -1.05 -9.98 12.54
N GLU A 53 0.23 -9.80 12.81
CA GLU A 53 0.90 -10.38 13.97
C GLU A 53 0.28 -9.87 15.27
N ALA A 54 0.11 -8.54 15.39
CA ALA A 54 -0.49 -7.92 16.57
C ALA A 54 -1.92 -8.41 16.80
N VAL A 55 -2.79 -8.42 15.79
CA VAL A 55 -4.20 -8.86 15.97
C VAL A 55 -4.36 -10.37 16.15
N SER A 56 -3.33 -11.16 15.82
CA SER A 56 -3.34 -12.61 16.06
C SER A 56 -2.96 -12.98 17.50
N GLN A 57 -2.45 -12.02 18.29
CA GLN A 57 -2.15 -12.27 19.69
C GLN A 57 -3.46 -12.40 20.50
N PRO A 58 -3.60 -13.46 21.32
CA PRO A 58 -4.75 -13.60 22.21
C PRO A 58 -4.91 -12.38 23.13
N GLY A 59 -6.13 -11.89 23.32
CA GLY A 59 -6.42 -10.80 24.24
C GLY A 59 -6.21 -9.39 23.67
N ILE A 60 -5.72 -9.23 22.43
CA ILE A 60 -5.49 -7.91 21.84
C ILE A 60 -6.79 -7.17 21.54
N ALA A 61 -7.83 -7.86 21.08
CA ALA A 61 -9.12 -7.22 20.82
C ALA A 61 -9.75 -6.68 22.11
N GLU A 62 -9.72 -7.47 23.18
CA GLU A 62 -10.24 -7.11 24.49
C GLU A 62 -9.43 -5.98 25.15
N ALA A 63 -8.10 -6.01 25.01
CA ALA A 63 -7.23 -4.92 25.47
C ALA A 63 -7.48 -3.62 24.69
N PHE A 64 -7.65 -3.72 23.36
CA PHE A 64 -7.94 -2.58 22.52
C PHE A 64 -9.31 -1.97 22.84
N ASP A 65 -10.35 -2.79 23.02
CA ASP A 65 -11.68 -2.33 23.40
C ASP A 65 -11.69 -1.63 24.76
N ARG A 66 -10.93 -2.14 25.75
CA ARG A 66 -10.76 -1.51 27.06
C ARG A 66 -10.10 -0.13 26.95
N ASP A 67 -9.07 0.00 26.12
CA ASP A 67 -8.23 1.20 26.07
C ASP A 67 -8.80 2.27 25.12
N PHE A 68 -9.58 1.89 24.10
CA PHE A 68 -10.11 2.78 23.06
C PHE A 68 -11.64 2.87 23.01
N GLY A 69 -12.36 2.14 23.86
CA GLY A 69 -13.80 2.35 24.07
C GLY A 69 -14.74 1.51 23.21
N GLY A 70 -14.31 0.33 22.74
CA GLY A 70 -15.14 -0.65 22.03
C GLY A 70 -15.79 -0.17 20.74
N LEU A 71 -16.38 -1.09 19.98
CA LEU A 71 -17.25 -0.72 18.87
C LEU A 71 -18.62 -0.25 19.41
N PRO A 72 -19.21 0.84 18.89
CA PRO A 72 -20.56 1.24 19.26
C PRO A 72 -21.54 0.11 18.91
N GLU A 73 -22.47 -0.18 19.82
CA GLU A 73 -23.46 -1.23 19.60
C GLU A 73 -24.26 -0.91 18.33
N THR A 74 -24.00 -1.64 17.25
CA THR A 74 -24.82 -1.58 16.05
C THR A 74 -26.14 -2.22 16.40
N THR A 75 -27.13 -1.37 16.74
CA THR A 75 -28.51 -1.77 16.96
C THR A 75 -29.02 -2.39 15.67
N ARG A 76 -28.90 -3.71 15.58
CA ARG A 76 -29.44 -4.52 14.49
C ARG A 76 -30.96 -4.47 14.61
N THR A 77 -31.55 -3.41 14.07
CA THR A 77 -33.00 -3.28 13.91
C THR A 77 -33.44 -4.37 12.95
N THR A 78 -33.83 -5.50 13.53
CA THR A 78 -34.55 -6.56 12.83
C THR A 78 -35.94 -6.02 12.54
N ARG A 79 -36.10 -5.37 11.38
CA ARG A 79 -37.43 -5.01 10.88
C ARG A 79 -38.13 -6.29 10.44
N ARG A 80 -38.83 -6.95 11.37
CA ARG A 80 -39.87 -7.92 11.01
C ARG A 80 -41.02 -7.14 10.37
N VAL A 81 -41.16 -7.30 9.06
CA VAL A 81 -42.39 -6.97 8.34
C VAL A 81 -43.42 -8.06 8.68
N ALA A 82 -44.58 -7.62 9.17
CA ALA A 82 -45.78 -8.44 9.38
C ALA A 82 -46.65 -8.44 8.13
#